data_AF-T1CYT8-F1
#
_entry.id   AF-T1CYT8-F1
#
_cell.length_a   1.000
_cell.length_b   1.000
_cell.length_c   1.000
_cell.angle_alpha   90.00
_cell.angle_beta   90.00
_cell.angle_gamma   90.00
#
_symmetry.space_group_name_H-M   'P 1'
#
loop_
_entity.id
_entity.type
_entity.pdbx_description
1 polymer ?
#
loop_
_entity_poly.entity_id
_entity_poly.type
_entity_poly.pdbx_seq_one_letter_code
_entity_poly.pdbx_strand_id
1 'polypeptide(L)'
;KNVIALAAGISDGMGLGANSRAALLTRGLAEMTRLGVALGANATTFSGLGGVGDLYLTATGEQSRNRTVGVRLGRGEKLEDILRDLGQVAEGVTTAQSAHMLALGHGVDLPVTRAVYRLLYEEASLVEVLRDVMDRPMKDEEEF
;
A
#
# COMPACT_ATOMS: atom_id res chain seq x y z
N LYS A 1 -2.34 -4.35 5.12
CA LYS A 1 -1.93 -5.17 3.94
C LYS A 1 -2.58 -4.75 2.63
N ASN A 2 -3.92 -4.56 2.56
CA ASN A 2 -4.62 -4.37 1.28
C ASN A 2 -4.17 -3.10 0.53
N VAL A 3 -3.86 -2.02 1.27
CA VAL A 3 -3.28 -0.78 0.73
C VAL A 3 -1.89 -1.03 0.10
N ILE A 4 -1.06 -1.83 0.77
CA ILE A 4 0.28 -2.19 0.26
C ILE A 4 0.16 -3.08 -0.99
N ALA A 5 -0.86 -3.94 -1.06
CA ALA A 5 -1.13 -4.72 -2.26
C ALA A 5 -1.56 -3.85 -3.45
N LEU A 6 -2.29 -2.75 -3.22
CA LEU A 6 -2.54 -1.73 -4.25
C LEU A 6 -1.22 -1.11 -4.73
N ALA A 7 -0.37 -0.67 -3.80
CA ALA A 7 0.93 -0.08 -4.14
C ALA A 7 1.82 -1.05 -4.95
N ALA A 8 1.90 -2.31 -4.52
CA ALA A 8 2.60 -3.37 -5.25
C ALA A 8 2.03 -3.60 -6.64
N GLY A 9 0.69 -3.62 -6.76
CA GLY A 9 0.01 -3.70 -8.05
C GLY A 9 0.34 -2.51 -8.95
N ILE A 10 0.33 -1.28 -8.42
CA ILE A 10 0.67 -0.06 -9.16
C ILE A 10 2.10 -0.17 -9.70
N SER A 11 3.06 -0.53 -8.85
CA SER A 11 4.44 -0.77 -9.25
C SER A 11 4.56 -1.81 -10.37
N ASP A 12 3.79 -2.90 -10.30
CA ASP A 12 3.75 -3.93 -11.34
C ASP A 12 3.10 -3.42 -12.64
N GLY A 13 2.02 -2.64 -12.55
CA GLY A 13 1.35 -2.01 -13.69
C GLY A 13 2.23 -1.01 -14.43
N MET A 14 3.12 -0.33 -13.70
CA MET A 14 4.12 0.60 -14.24
C MET A 14 5.39 -0.10 -14.76
N GLY A 15 5.50 -1.43 -14.60
CA GLY A 15 6.65 -2.19 -15.10
C GLY A 15 7.95 -2.00 -14.32
N LEU A 16 7.89 -1.59 -13.05
CA LEU A 16 9.09 -1.30 -12.23
C LEU A 16 9.86 -2.54 -11.75
N GLY A 17 9.31 -3.73 -11.96
CA GLY A 17 9.97 -5.01 -11.67
C GLY A 17 9.90 -5.48 -10.22
N ALA A 18 10.43 -6.68 -9.99
CA ALA A 18 10.31 -7.39 -8.72
C ALA A 18 11.03 -6.71 -7.54
N ASN A 19 12.15 -6.01 -7.79
CA ASN A 19 12.90 -5.31 -6.74
C ASN A 19 12.08 -4.17 -6.14
N SER A 20 11.40 -3.39 -6.98
CA SER A 20 10.50 -2.31 -6.54
C SER A 20 9.34 -2.85 -5.71
N ARG A 21 8.76 -3.98 -6.13
CA ARG A 21 7.72 -4.66 -5.36
C ARG A 21 8.23 -5.17 -4.01
N ALA A 22 9.43 -5.75 -3.96
CA ALA A 22 10.05 -6.18 -2.71
C ALA A 22 10.28 -5.00 -1.76
N ALA A 23 10.79 -3.88 -2.25
CA ALA A 23 10.96 -2.67 -1.44
C ALA A 23 9.64 -2.14 -0.88
N LEU A 24 8.56 -2.13 -1.68
CA LEU A 24 7.22 -1.74 -1.23
C LEU A 24 6.65 -2.69 -0.17
N LEU A 25 6.90 -3.99 -0.30
CA LEU A 25 6.51 -4.99 0.68
C LEU A 25 7.20 -4.76 2.03
N THR A 26 8.52 -4.53 2.03
CA THR A 26 9.28 -4.30 3.25
C THR A 26 8.82 -3.02 3.95
N ARG A 27 8.75 -1.90 3.20
CA ARG A 27 8.27 -0.62 3.73
C ARG A 27 6.82 -0.69 4.20
N GLY A 28 5.97 -1.40 3.46
CA GLY A 28 4.58 -1.60 3.82
C GLY A 28 4.39 -2.44 5.09
N LEU A 29 5.26 -3.43 5.32
CA LEU A 29 5.28 -4.16 6.58
C LEU A 29 5.68 -3.23 7.73
N ALA A 30 6.72 -2.41 7.55
CA ALA A 30 7.15 -1.46 8.56
C ALA A 30 6.04 -0.45 8.91
N GLU A 31 5.30 0.04 7.90
CA GLU A 31 4.13 0.90 8.10
C GLU A 31 3.01 0.22 8.91
N MET A 32 2.68 -1.03 8.56
CA MET A 32 1.70 -1.82 9.29
C MET A 32 2.13 -2.00 10.75
N THR A 33 3.40 -2.30 11.00
CA THR A 33 3.96 -2.46 12.34
C THR A 33 3.92 -1.16 13.13
N ARG A 34 4.41 -0.04 12.57
CA ARG A 34 4.38 1.29 13.24
C ARG A 34 2.97 1.70 13.63
N LEU A 35 2.02 1.60 12.70
CA LEU A 35 0.63 1.93 13.01
C LEU A 35 0.07 1.01 14.08
N GLY A 36 0.34 -0.30 13.99
CA GLY A 36 -0.10 -1.28 14.99
C GLY A 36 0.44 -0.97 16.37
N VAL A 37 1.73 -0.72 16.51
CA VAL A 37 2.41 -0.41 17.78
C VAL A 37 1.85 0.88 18.38
N ALA A 38 1.65 1.93 17.57
CA ALA A 38 1.01 3.17 18.03
C ALA A 38 -0.42 2.97 18.55
N LEU A 39 -1.09 1.88 18.15
CA LEU A 39 -2.42 1.47 18.61
C LEU A 39 -2.37 0.42 19.74
N GLY A 40 -1.19 0.08 20.25
CA GLY A 40 -0.99 -0.86 21.34
C GLY A 40 -0.81 -2.32 20.92
N ALA A 41 -0.63 -2.61 19.63
CA ALA A 41 -0.30 -3.96 19.17
C ALA A 41 1.15 -4.34 19.49
N ASN A 42 1.42 -5.64 19.60
CA ASN A 42 2.77 -6.15 19.73
C ASN A 42 3.43 -6.22 18.34
N ALA A 43 4.63 -5.66 18.19
CA ALA A 43 5.38 -5.66 16.93
C ALA A 43 5.60 -7.08 16.35
N THR A 44 5.80 -8.09 17.20
CA THR A 44 6.01 -9.49 16.76
C THR A 44 4.79 -10.10 16.07
N THR A 45 3.59 -9.55 16.29
CA THR A 45 2.37 -9.99 15.59
C THR A 45 2.50 -9.82 14.07
N PHE A 46 3.27 -8.84 13.61
CA PHE A 46 3.48 -8.56 12.19
C PHE A 46 4.47 -9.51 11.52
N SER A 47 5.29 -10.23 12.28
CA SER A 47 6.21 -11.25 11.76
C SER A 47 5.52 -12.58 11.44
N GLY A 48 4.29 -12.78 11.90
CA GLY A 48 3.52 -14.02 11.69
C GLY A 48 2.71 -14.05 10.39
N LEU A 49 1.94 -15.13 10.22
CA LEU A 49 1.04 -15.33 9.08
C LEU A 49 0.06 -14.17 8.88
N GLY A 50 -0.51 -13.62 9.96
CA GLY A 50 -1.45 -12.49 9.88
C GLY A 50 -0.80 -11.13 9.53
N GLY A 51 0.53 -11.05 9.55
CA GLY A 51 1.29 -9.87 9.16
C GLY A 51 1.97 -10.06 7.81
N VAL A 52 3.25 -10.41 7.83
CA VAL A 52 4.08 -10.57 6.62
C VAL A 52 3.58 -11.66 5.68
N GLY A 53 3.07 -12.78 6.21
CA GLY A 53 2.60 -13.89 5.38
C GLY A 53 1.42 -13.49 4.49
N ASP A 54 0.39 -12.91 5.12
CA ASP A 54 -0.81 -12.46 4.44
C ASP A 54 -0.55 -11.23 3.56
N LEU A 55 0.35 -10.33 3.98
CA LEU A 55 0.83 -9.23 3.15
C LEU A 55 1.47 -9.75 1.85
N TYR A 56 2.41 -10.69 1.96
CA TYR A 56 3.11 -11.26 0.81
C TYR A 56 2.13 -11.94 -0.15
N LEU A 57 1.26 -12.80 0.36
CA LEU A 57 0.24 -13.48 -0.44
C LEU A 57 -0.68 -12.47 -1.16
N THR A 58 -1.16 -11.46 -0.44
CA THR A 58 -2.08 -10.46 -1.00
C THR A 58 -1.40 -9.58 -2.06
N ALA A 59 -0.12 -9.25 -1.90
CA ALA A 59 0.61 -8.40 -2.84
C ALA A 59 1.18 -9.13 -4.06
N THR A 60 1.32 -10.46 -4.00
CA THR A 60 1.91 -11.27 -5.07
C THR A 60 0.92 -12.25 -5.73
N GLY A 61 -0.22 -12.53 -5.12
CA GLY A 61 -1.23 -13.42 -5.66
C GLY A 61 -1.98 -12.80 -6.86
N GLU A 62 -2.22 -13.58 -7.90
CA GLU A 62 -2.98 -13.16 -9.08
C GLU A 62 -4.48 -12.97 -8.79
N GLN A 63 -5.00 -13.71 -7.80
CA GLN A 63 -6.40 -13.61 -7.36
C GLN A 63 -6.65 -12.40 -6.44
N SER A 64 -5.61 -11.64 -6.10
CA SER A 64 -5.75 -10.47 -5.23
C SER A 64 -6.41 -9.32 -5.98
N ARG A 65 -7.68 -9.05 -5.63
CA ARG A 65 -8.45 -7.92 -6.15
C ARG A 65 -7.72 -6.59 -5.96
N ASN A 66 -7.09 -6.38 -4.79
CA ASN A 66 -6.32 -5.17 -4.51
C ASN A 66 -5.12 -5.03 -5.43
N ARG A 67 -4.39 -6.12 -5.68
CA ARG A 67 -3.28 -6.12 -6.63
C ARG A 67 -3.79 -5.82 -8.04
N THR A 68 -4.88 -6.44 -8.47
CA THR A 68 -5.48 -6.23 -9.80
C THR A 68 -5.88 -4.77 -10.01
N VAL A 69 -6.54 -4.14 -9.03
CA VAL A 69 -6.85 -2.71 -9.08
C VAL A 69 -5.58 -1.89 -9.20
N GLY A 70 -4.56 -2.20 -8.38
CA GLY A 70 -3.28 -1.54 -8.44
C GLY A 70 -2.63 -1.63 -9.82
N VAL A 71 -2.60 -2.82 -10.44
CA VAL A 71 -2.02 -3.03 -11.78
C VAL A 71 -2.72 -2.16 -12.82
N ARG A 72 -4.05 -2.10 -12.79
CA ARG A 72 -4.83 -1.28 -13.74
C ARG A 72 -4.60 0.22 -13.50
N LEU A 73 -4.56 0.66 -12.24
CA LEU A 73 -4.18 2.02 -11.89
C LEU A 73 -2.77 2.37 -12.40
N GLY A 74 -1.79 1.48 -12.20
CA GLY A 74 -0.42 1.65 -12.69
C GLY A 74 -0.29 1.71 -14.22
N ARG A 75 -1.28 1.19 -14.96
CA ARG A 75 -1.40 1.31 -16.42
C ARG A 75 -2.09 2.61 -16.87
N GLY A 76 -2.52 3.44 -15.92
CA GLY A 76 -3.19 4.72 -16.18
C GLY A 76 -4.70 4.64 -16.37
N GLU A 77 -5.33 3.50 -16.04
CA GLU A 77 -6.79 3.38 -16.07
C GLU A 77 -7.42 4.15 -14.90
N LYS A 78 -8.63 4.69 -15.12
CA LYS A 78 -9.36 5.45 -14.08
C LYS A 78 -9.97 4.51 -13.05
N LEU A 79 -9.92 4.92 -11.77
CA LEU A 79 -10.45 4.13 -10.66
C LEU A 79 -11.93 3.79 -10.85
N GLU A 80 -12.77 4.74 -11.32
CA GLU A 80 -14.20 4.48 -11.48
C GLU A 80 -14.48 3.38 -12.51
N ASP A 81 -13.73 3.36 -13.61
CA ASP A 81 -13.85 2.36 -14.67
C ASP A 81 -13.37 0.99 -14.17
N ILE A 82 -12.25 0.96 -13.43
CA ILE A 82 -11.73 -0.28 -12.83
C ILE A 82 -12.76 -0.92 -11.89
N LEU A 83 -13.34 -0.12 -10.98
CA LEU A 83 -14.31 -0.61 -10.00
C LEU A 83 -15.62 -1.06 -10.65
N ARG A 84 -16.05 -0.39 -11.72
CA ARG A 84 -17.23 -0.78 -12.50
C ARG A 84 -17.05 -2.14 -13.15
N ASP A 85 -15.90 -2.38 -13.78
CA ASP A 85 -15.58 -3.64 -14.45
C ASP A 85 -15.41 -4.80 -13.47
N LEU A 86 -14.85 -4.56 -12.29
CA LEU A 86 -14.66 -5.59 -11.26
C LEU A 86 -15.99 -6.04 -10.61
N GLY A 87 -17.02 -5.19 -10.64
CA GLY A 87 -18.35 -5.47 -10.09
C GLY A 87 -18.40 -5.63 -8.56
N GLN A 88 -17.30 -5.33 -7.86
CA GLN A 88 -17.16 -5.48 -6.41
C GLN A 88 -16.12 -4.52 -5.85
N VAL A 89 -16.24 -4.18 -4.56
CA VAL A 89 -15.34 -3.24 -3.89
C VAL A 89 -14.00 -3.92 -3.57
N ALA A 90 -12.90 -3.29 -3.97
CA ALA A 90 -11.57 -3.63 -3.47
C ALA A 90 -11.35 -2.95 -2.12
N GLU A 91 -11.33 -3.74 -1.04
CA GLU A 91 -11.20 -3.26 0.35
C GLU A 91 -10.02 -2.30 0.56
N GLY A 92 -8.93 -2.47 -0.19
CA GLY A 92 -7.75 -1.61 -0.11
C GLY A 92 -8.05 -0.15 -0.44
N VAL A 93 -9.02 0.13 -1.31
CA VAL A 93 -9.41 1.48 -1.70
C VAL A 93 -9.96 2.22 -0.49
N THR A 94 -11.00 1.69 0.15
CA THR A 94 -11.60 2.28 1.35
C THR A 94 -10.66 2.23 2.56
N THR A 95 -9.86 1.16 2.68
CA THR A 95 -8.86 1.05 3.75
C THR A 95 -7.78 2.12 3.66
N ALA A 96 -7.40 2.57 2.46
CA ALA A 96 -6.39 3.61 2.29
C ALA A 96 -6.83 4.93 2.96
N GLN A 97 -8.09 5.32 2.79
CA GLN A 97 -8.66 6.48 3.47
C GLN A 97 -8.64 6.32 4.99
N SER A 98 -9.18 5.21 5.50
CA SER A 98 -9.25 4.98 6.96
C SER A 98 -7.86 4.89 7.59
N ALA A 99 -6.92 4.18 6.97
CA ALA A 99 -5.56 4.04 7.47
C ALA A 99 -4.80 5.38 7.44
N HIS A 100 -4.98 6.19 6.39
CA HIS A 100 -4.38 7.52 6.31
C HIS A 100 -4.89 8.44 7.43
N MET A 101 -6.21 8.50 7.63
CA MET A 101 -6.82 9.32 8.69
C MET A 101 -6.39 8.86 10.08
N LEU A 102 -6.31 7.54 10.32
CA LEU A 102 -5.85 6.99 11.58
C LEU A 102 -4.38 7.34 11.86
N ALA A 103 -3.53 7.23 10.84
CA ALA A 103 -2.13 7.62 10.95
C ALA A 103 -1.96 9.09 11.33
N LEU A 104 -2.72 9.99 10.69
CA LEU A 104 -2.73 11.42 11.03
C LEU A 104 -3.16 11.66 12.48
N GLY A 105 -4.23 10.99 12.94
CA GLY A 105 -4.74 11.14 14.31
C GLY A 105 -3.75 10.67 15.39
N HIS A 106 -2.87 9.73 15.06
CA HIS A 106 -1.85 9.19 15.96
C HIS A 106 -0.44 9.75 15.71
N GLY A 107 -0.26 10.67 14.76
CA GLY A 107 1.06 11.23 14.42
C GLY A 107 2.03 10.19 13.83
N VAL A 108 1.51 9.11 13.23
CA VAL A 108 2.32 8.02 12.65
C VAL A 108 2.57 8.31 11.17
N ASP A 109 3.83 8.17 10.75
CA ASP A 109 4.21 8.36 9.36
C ASP A 109 4.05 7.07 8.54
N LEU A 110 3.11 7.09 7.59
CA LEU A 110 2.82 5.98 6.66
C LEU A 110 2.98 6.42 5.19
N PRO A 111 4.20 6.47 4.65
CA PRO A 111 4.47 7.07 3.34
C PRO A 111 3.80 6.38 2.15
N VAL A 112 3.88 5.06 2.05
CA VAL A 112 3.24 4.21 1.03
C VAL A 112 1.72 4.33 1.15
N THR A 113 1.18 4.27 2.37
CA THR A 113 -0.26 4.43 2.60
C THR A 113 -0.74 5.82 2.17
N ARG A 114 0.00 6.88 2.52
CA ARG A 114 -0.28 8.25 2.10
C ARG A 114 -0.20 8.39 0.57
N ALA A 115 0.84 7.85 -0.05
CA ALA A 115 1.00 7.82 -1.50
C ALA A 115 -0.22 7.22 -2.20
N VAL A 116 -0.68 6.05 -1.77
CA VAL A 116 -1.88 5.40 -2.29
C VAL A 116 -3.13 6.24 -2.02
N TYR A 117 -3.27 6.81 -0.83
CA TYR A 117 -4.38 7.71 -0.51
C TYR A 117 -4.47 8.90 -1.48
N ARG A 118 -3.35 9.61 -1.70
CA ARG A 118 -3.30 10.76 -2.61
C ARG A 118 -3.68 10.39 -4.04
N LEU A 119 -3.21 9.24 -4.53
CA LEU A 119 -3.58 8.73 -5.85
C LEU A 119 -5.09 8.47 -5.98
N LEU A 120 -5.71 7.92 -4.93
CA LEU A 120 -7.11 7.50 -4.95
C LEU A 120 -8.10 8.65 -4.66
N TYR A 121 -7.68 9.65 -3.88
CA TYR A 121 -8.59 10.65 -3.29
C TYR A 121 -8.20 12.10 -3.52
N GLU A 122 -6.97 12.39 -3.98
CA GLU A 122 -6.47 13.76 -4.20
C GLU A 122 -6.04 14.02 -5.65
N GLU A 123 -6.41 13.14 -6.59
CA GLU A 123 -6.06 13.24 -8.02
C GLU A 123 -4.54 13.35 -8.28
N ALA A 124 -3.70 12.92 -7.34
CA ALA A 124 -2.25 12.94 -7.52
C ALA A 124 -1.85 12.01 -8.67
N SER A 125 -0.90 12.43 -9.50
CA SER A 125 -0.39 11.60 -10.60
C SER A 125 0.50 10.47 -10.09
N LEU A 126 0.57 9.38 -10.84
CA LEU A 126 1.47 8.25 -10.56
C LEU A 126 2.94 8.70 -10.42
N VAL A 127 3.36 9.69 -11.20
CA VAL A 127 4.73 10.22 -11.18
C VAL A 127 5.02 10.94 -9.88
N GLU A 128 4.09 11.78 -9.40
CA GLU A 128 4.22 12.48 -8.12
C GLU A 128 4.29 11.49 -6.96
N VAL A 129 3.39 10.50 -6.96
CA VAL A 129 3.30 9.49 -5.90
C VAL A 129 4.53 8.58 -5.87
N LEU A 130 5.06 8.18 -7.03
CA LEU A 130 6.31 7.41 -7.09
C LEU A 130 7.49 8.21 -6.54
N ARG A 131 7.58 9.49 -6.88
CA ARG A 131 8.67 10.36 -6.41
C ARG A 131 8.65 10.46 -4.88
N ASP A 132 7.47 10.63 -4.29
CA ASP A 132 7.29 10.67 -2.83
C ASP A 132 7.76 9.39 -2.11
N VAL A 133 7.58 8.23 -2.74
CA VAL A 133 7.97 6.94 -2.15
C VAL A 133 9.46 6.66 -2.40
N MET A 134 9.98 6.96 -3.58
CA MET A 134 11.33 6.59 -4.00
C MET A 134 12.42 7.58 -3.54
N ASP A 135 12.17 8.89 -3.57
CA ASP A 135 13.18 9.91 -3.26
C ASP A 135 13.39 10.13 -1.76
N ARG A 136 12.65 9.39 -0.92
CA ARG A 136 12.79 9.51 0.53
C ARG A 136 14.09 8.82 0.99
N PRO A 137 14.95 9.50 1.78
CA PRO A 137 16.11 8.84 2.36
C PRO A 137 15.64 7.65 3.18
N MET A 138 16.35 6.52 3.07
CA MET A 138 16.13 5.35 3.91
C MET A 138 16.24 5.79 5.37
N LYS A 139 15.12 5.94 6.06
CA LYS A 139 15.08 5.88 7.53
C LYS A 139 15.17 4.42 7.92
N ASP A 140 15.77 4.16 9.09
CA ASP A 140 15.86 2.79 9.60
C ASP A 140 14.47 2.18 9.66
N GLU A 141 14.29 1.04 8.99
CA GLU A 141 13.01 0.33 8.98
C GLU A 141 12.77 -0.41 10.31
N GLU A 142 13.75 -0.35 11.24
CA GLU A 142 13.73 -0.93 12.58
C GLU A 142 13.27 0.05 13.67
N GLU A 143 13.09 1.34 13.38
CA GLU A 143 12.50 2.32 14.31
C GLU A 143 10.96 2.23 14.28
N PHE A 144 10.38 1.66 15.34
CA PHE A 144 8.94 1.49 15.53
C PHE A 144 8.39 2.32 16.68
#